data_AF-A0A1L9V4F3-F1
#
_entry.id   AF-A0A1L9V4F3-F1
#
_cell.length_a   1.000
_cell.length_b   1.000
_cell.length_c   1.000
_cell.angle_alpha   90.00
_cell.angle_beta   90.00
_cell.angle_gamma   90.00
#
_symmetry.space_group_name_H-M   'P 1'
#
loop_
_entity.id
_entity.type
_entity.pdbx_description
1 polymer ?
#
loop_
_entity_poly.entity_id
_entity_poly.type
_entity_poly.pdbx_seq_one_letter_code
_entity_poly.pdbx_strand_id
1 'polypeptide(L)'
;MSVKHECTLRNAYCICLSGVIHCLHNKSAFISLRSKFNLDQEALICFFKTLSHMLNGSHEPDLLNSKPVPSPLANCIILHALIQRIMLVQQAFNHPYTDEDHTLLNRQKEAIRNALHTWTSQWQRAPESSLDPRNPNGPVTFTSTALLGLAYIRLAFNIGSCKILRSRDPQQISERILQMPPLPTGPHLLSAILHATHALSIPVKLGVNSVSRSHAFVWSIQHSLCGLELAIFLSKWLFCISNCQKTRPLDDHESCFISWIGDIVEEGRTSGDDDLWSRPILSYNCVCLAFAVIKLWARLIRGNEQWAILGVIGEGLDIYGNICEQRFAASLAESQ
;
A
#
# COMPACT_ATOMS: atom_id res chain seq x y z
N MET A 1 35.74 14.78 -7.19
CA MET A 1 34.92 13.60 -7.55
C MET A 1 33.59 13.53 -6.79
N SER A 2 33.12 14.67 -6.28
CA SER A 2 31.77 14.87 -5.74
C SER A 2 30.93 15.58 -6.82
N VAL A 3 29.60 15.63 -6.67
CA VAL A 3 28.59 16.34 -7.50
C VAL A 3 27.84 15.51 -8.57
N LYS A 4 28.30 14.34 -9.02
CA LYS A 4 27.53 13.50 -9.99
C LYS A 4 26.54 12.48 -9.39
N HIS A 5 26.51 12.31 -8.06
CA HIS A 5 25.52 11.46 -7.38
C HIS A 5 24.32 12.23 -6.77
N GLU A 6 24.42 13.55 -6.61
CA GLU A 6 23.32 14.36 -6.03
C GLU A 6 22.16 14.63 -7.01
N CYS A 7 22.40 14.56 -8.32
CA CYS A 7 21.36 14.84 -9.33
C CYS A 7 20.39 13.67 -9.55
N THR A 8 20.73 12.46 -9.09
CA THR A 8 19.92 11.24 -9.24
C THR A 8 18.92 11.04 -8.08
N LEU A 9 19.14 11.71 -6.93
CA LEU A 9 18.36 11.55 -5.69
C LEU A 9 17.20 12.55 -5.54
N ARG A 10 17.19 13.66 -6.28
CA ARG A 10 16.04 14.58 -6.30
C ARG A 10 14.81 13.97 -6.98
N ASN A 11 15.04 12.94 -7.80
CA ASN A 11 14.11 12.48 -8.81
C ASN A 11 13.47 11.12 -8.48
N ALA A 12 13.93 10.33 -7.52
CA ALA A 12 13.38 8.97 -7.32
C ALA A 12 11.88 8.93 -6.94
N TYR A 13 11.42 9.84 -6.07
CA TYR A 13 9.99 9.91 -5.70
C TYR A 13 9.16 10.70 -6.73
N CYS A 14 9.77 11.74 -7.31
CA CYS A 14 9.17 12.49 -8.41
C CYS A 14 9.23 11.77 -9.76
N ILE A 15 9.89 10.62 -9.89
CA ILE A 15 9.94 9.81 -11.11
C ILE A 15 9.05 8.56 -10.99
N CYS A 16 9.10 7.84 -9.86
CA CYS A 16 8.35 6.58 -9.75
C CYS A 16 6.82 6.76 -9.64
N LEU A 17 6.32 7.87 -9.08
CA LEU A 17 4.90 8.23 -9.17
C LEU A 17 4.68 9.57 -9.89
N SER A 18 5.44 10.63 -9.58
CA SER A 18 5.27 11.91 -10.30
C SER A 18 5.85 11.91 -11.71
N GLY A 19 6.72 10.97 -12.09
CA GLY A 19 7.38 10.96 -13.39
C GLY A 19 6.53 10.26 -14.41
N VAL A 20 5.80 9.23 -13.98
CA VAL A 20 4.70 8.66 -14.76
C VAL A 20 3.55 9.66 -14.87
N ILE A 21 3.25 10.43 -13.81
CA ILE A 21 2.26 11.53 -13.86
C ILE A 21 2.71 12.67 -14.80
N HIS A 22 3.99 13.07 -14.80
CA HIS A 22 4.55 14.09 -15.68
C HIS A 22 4.69 13.57 -17.13
N CYS A 23 4.98 12.29 -17.31
CA CYS A 23 5.05 11.67 -18.63
C CYS A 23 3.69 11.45 -19.27
N LEU A 24 2.61 11.31 -18.49
CA LEU A 24 1.24 11.18 -19.01
C LEU A 24 0.51 12.52 -19.12
N HIS A 25 0.85 13.53 -18.32
CA HIS A 25 0.31 14.90 -18.51
C HIS A 25 0.91 15.62 -19.71
N ASN A 26 2.12 15.24 -20.14
CA ASN A 26 2.80 15.91 -21.23
C ASN A 26 2.88 14.96 -22.45
N LYS A 27 2.07 15.24 -23.48
CA LYS A 27 2.04 14.50 -24.75
C LYS A 27 3.47 14.32 -25.32
N SER A 28 4.36 15.29 -25.11
CA SER A 28 5.77 15.22 -25.54
C SER A 28 6.64 14.27 -24.72
N ALA A 29 6.36 14.10 -23.42
CA ALA A 29 7.11 13.19 -22.54
C ALA A 29 6.68 11.72 -22.76
N PHE A 30 5.39 11.46 -23.05
CA PHE A 30 4.92 10.16 -23.50
C PHE A 30 5.48 9.77 -24.87
N ILE A 31 5.55 10.72 -25.81
CA ILE A 31 6.20 10.54 -27.12
C ILE A 31 7.71 10.27 -26.95
N SER A 32 8.35 10.92 -25.98
CA SER A 32 9.77 10.69 -25.63
C SER A 32 10.00 9.30 -25.00
N LEU A 33 9.07 8.79 -24.19
CA LEU A 33 9.08 7.40 -23.69
C LEU A 33 8.80 6.40 -24.82
N ARG A 34 7.85 6.71 -25.71
CA ARG A 34 7.53 5.89 -26.90
C ARG A 34 8.74 5.74 -27.82
N SER A 35 9.51 6.80 -28.05
CA SER A 35 10.73 6.74 -28.86
C SER A 35 11.91 6.10 -28.13
N LYS A 36 12.02 6.24 -26.80
CA LYS A 36 13.10 5.64 -25.99
C LYS A 36 12.94 4.14 -25.72
N PHE A 37 11.71 3.63 -25.63
CA PHE A 37 11.45 2.23 -25.25
C PHE A 37 10.97 1.35 -26.39
N ASN A 38 10.87 1.87 -27.61
CA ASN A 38 10.45 1.10 -28.80
C ASN A 38 9.18 0.26 -28.55
N LEU A 39 8.23 0.84 -27.80
CA LEU A 39 7.01 0.14 -27.40
C LEU A 39 6.13 -0.08 -28.63
N ASP A 40 5.85 -1.35 -28.93
CA ASP A 40 5.04 -1.76 -30.05
C ASP A 40 3.64 -1.10 -29.99
N GLN A 41 3.21 -0.53 -31.10
CA GLN A 41 1.95 0.21 -31.20
C GLN A 41 0.75 -0.71 -30.92
N GLU A 42 0.86 -1.99 -31.27
CA GLU A 42 -0.15 -3.00 -30.95
C GLU A 42 -0.26 -3.27 -29.45
N ALA A 43 0.88 -3.36 -28.74
CA ALA A 43 0.89 -3.58 -27.30
C ALA A 43 0.22 -2.42 -26.53
N LEU A 44 0.44 -1.18 -26.97
CA LEU A 44 -0.21 0.01 -26.42
C LEU A 44 -1.73 0.01 -26.65
N ILE A 45 -2.18 -0.34 -27.86
CA ILE A 45 -3.61 -0.44 -28.18
C ILE A 45 -4.28 -1.53 -27.33
N CYS A 46 -3.63 -2.70 -27.20
CA CYS A 46 -4.09 -3.78 -26.32
C CYS A 46 -4.21 -3.32 -24.87
N PHE A 47 -3.21 -2.59 -24.35
CA PHE A 47 -3.23 -2.04 -23.00
C PHE A 47 -4.45 -1.12 -22.77
N PHE A 48 -4.67 -0.12 -23.63
CA PHE A 48 -5.80 0.80 -23.49
C PHE A 48 -7.16 0.09 -23.64
N LYS A 49 -7.24 -0.91 -24.52
CA LYS A 49 -8.45 -1.72 -24.71
C LYS A 49 -8.77 -2.54 -23.45
N THR A 50 -7.75 -3.17 -22.86
CA THR A 50 -7.89 -3.92 -21.60
C THR A 50 -8.29 -3.01 -20.44
N LEU A 51 -7.61 -1.87 -20.27
CA LEU A 51 -7.92 -0.91 -19.21
C LEU A 51 -9.33 -0.33 -19.35
N SER A 52 -9.73 0.05 -20.56
CA SER A 52 -11.08 0.58 -20.84
C SER A 52 -12.15 -0.47 -20.58
N HIS A 53 -11.92 -1.72 -20.96
CA HIS A 53 -12.83 -2.82 -20.70
C HIS A 53 -13.02 -3.08 -19.19
N MET A 54 -11.94 -3.07 -18.42
CA MET A 54 -12.01 -3.24 -16.96
C MET A 54 -12.78 -2.11 -16.29
N LEU A 55 -12.58 -0.87 -16.75
CA LEU A 55 -13.25 0.31 -16.18
C LEU A 55 -14.73 0.45 -16.59
N ASN A 56 -15.09 -0.05 -17.77
CA ASN A 56 -16.46 0.05 -18.29
C ASN A 56 -17.34 -1.13 -17.89
N GLY A 57 -16.81 -2.11 -17.13
CA GLY A 57 -17.59 -3.20 -16.54
C GLY A 57 -18.42 -3.98 -17.55
N SER A 58 -17.79 -4.62 -18.53
CA SER A 58 -18.56 -5.53 -19.41
C SER A 58 -18.80 -6.85 -18.68
N HIS A 59 -20.05 -7.06 -18.25
CA HIS A 59 -20.57 -8.25 -17.58
C HIS A 59 -20.73 -9.47 -18.53
N GLU A 60 -19.81 -9.66 -19.48
CA GLU A 60 -19.81 -10.86 -20.34
C GLU A 60 -18.72 -11.84 -19.89
N PRO A 61 -19.05 -12.83 -19.04
CA PRO A 61 -18.09 -13.83 -18.57
C PRO A 61 -17.44 -14.64 -19.71
N ASP A 62 -18.15 -14.82 -20.83
CA ASP A 62 -17.64 -15.53 -22.01
C ASP A 62 -16.54 -14.77 -22.77
N LEU A 63 -16.53 -13.43 -22.72
CA LEU A 63 -15.46 -12.61 -23.29
C LEU A 63 -14.21 -12.54 -22.42
N LEU A 64 -14.33 -12.78 -21.12
CA LEU A 64 -13.19 -12.85 -20.21
C LEU A 64 -12.42 -14.16 -20.40
N ASN A 65 -13.12 -15.26 -20.71
CA ASN A 65 -12.51 -16.57 -20.94
C ASN A 65 -11.74 -16.67 -22.27
N SER A 66 -12.13 -15.88 -23.27
CA SER A 66 -11.54 -15.87 -24.62
C SER A 66 -10.38 -14.88 -24.82
N LYS A 67 -10.08 -14.02 -23.85
CA LYS A 67 -9.03 -12.99 -23.97
C LYS A 67 -7.66 -13.49 -23.49
N PRO A 68 -6.57 -13.04 -24.14
CA PRO A 68 -5.22 -13.36 -23.71
C PRO A 68 -4.99 -12.83 -22.30
N VAL A 69 -4.40 -13.69 -21.46
CA VAL A 69 -4.07 -13.35 -20.08
C VAL A 69 -2.91 -12.34 -20.09
N PRO A 70 -2.99 -11.21 -19.34
CA PRO A 70 -1.92 -10.23 -19.32
C PRO A 70 -0.63 -10.81 -18.72
N SER A 71 0.52 -10.44 -19.28
CA SER A 71 1.82 -10.79 -18.70
C SER A 71 2.02 -10.15 -17.31
N PRO A 72 2.95 -10.66 -16.47
CA PRO A 72 3.23 -10.07 -15.15
C PRO A 72 3.54 -8.56 -15.21
N LEU A 73 4.29 -8.12 -16.24
CA LEU A 73 4.58 -6.71 -16.45
C LEU A 73 3.32 -5.92 -16.85
N ALA A 74 2.48 -6.45 -17.74
CA ALA A 74 1.23 -5.82 -18.13
C ALA A 74 0.29 -5.65 -16.93
N ASN A 75 0.21 -6.66 -16.06
CA ASN A 75 -0.54 -6.61 -14.80
C ASN A 75 -0.09 -5.47 -13.88
N CYS A 76 1.23 -5.29 -13.73
CA CYS A 76 1.81 -4.18 -12.97
C CYS A 76 1.45 -2.81 -13.57
N ILE A 77 1.55 -2.66 -14.90
CA ILE A 77 1.22 -1.41 -15.60
C ILE A 77 -0.28 -1.07 -15.45
N ILE A 78 -1.16 -2.07 -15.55
CA ILE A 78 -2.61 -1.87 -15.37
C ILE A 78 -2.91 -1.34 -13.97
N LEU A 79 -2.30 -1.92 -12.92
CA LEU A 79 -2.49 -1.43 -11.56
C LEU A 79 -1.98 0.00 -11.37
N HIS A 80 -0.84 0.35 -11.97
CA HIS A 80 -0.36 1.73 -11.96
C HIS A 80 -1.38 2.70 -12.58
N ALA A 81 -1.98 2.33 -13.71
CA ALA A 81 -3.01 3.15 -14.36
C ALA A 81 -4.29 3.28 -13.51
N LEU A 82 -4.70 2.21 -12.83
CA LEU A 82 -5.83 2.26 -11.89
C LEU A 82 -5.52 3.15 -10.68
N ILE A 83 -4.33 3.05 -10.09
CA ILE A 83 -3.90 3.92 -8.98
C ILE A 83 -3.89 5.39 -9.42
N GLN A 84 -3.39 5.68 -10.62
CA GLN A 84 -3.43 7.03 -11.18
C GLN A 84 -4.86 7.53 -11.36
N ARG A 85 -5.77 6.69 -11.87
CA ARG A 85 -7.19 7.03 -11.98
C ARG A 85 -7.80 7.34 -10.61
N ILE A 86 -7.49 6.56 -9.58
CA ILE A 86 -7.93 6.82 -8.21
C ILE A 86 -7.47 8.22 -7.77
N MET A 87 -6.20 8.54 -7.96
CA MET A 87 -5.65 9.84 -7.58
C MET A 87 -6.32 11.00 -8.32
N LEU A 88 -6.56 10.85 -9.63
CA LEU A 88 -7.22 11.87 -10.45
C LEU A 88 -8.69 12.07 -10.02
N VAL A 89 -9.42 10.98 -9.77
CA VAL A 89 -10.79 11.04 -9.25
C VAL A 89 -10.79 11.76 -7.90
N GLN A 90 -9.93 11.37 -6.97
CA GLN A 90 -9.83 12.05 -5.66
C GLN A 90 -9.51 13.54 -5.80
N GLN A 91 -8.59 13.91 -6.67
CA GLN A 91 -8.25 15.32 -6.89
C GLN A 91 -9.40 16.11 -7.51
N ALA A 92 -10.11 15.54 -8.49
CA ALA A 92 -11.24 16.18 -9.15
C ALA A 92 -12.42 16.44 -8.19
N PHE A 93 -12.67 15.51 -7.26
CA PHE A 93 -13.76 15.61 -6.28
C PHE A 93 -13.34 16.21 -4.93
N ASN A 94 -12.09 16.64 -4.77
CA ASN A 94 -11.63 17.39 -3.58
C ASN A 94 -12.06 18.87 -3.60
N HIS A 95 -12.72 19.34 -4.67
CA HIS A 95 -13.20 20.72 -4.77
C HIS A 95 -14.66 20.82 -4.30
N PRO A 96 -15.01 21.82 -3.45
CA PRO A 96 -16.32 21.90 -2.78
C PRO A 96 -17.53 22.09 -3.70
N TYR A 97 -17.35 22.25 -5.01
CA TYR A 97 -18.41 22.61 -5.96
C TYR A 97 -18.82 21.47 -6.92
N THR A 98 -18.28 20.27 -6.77
CA THR A 98 -18.26 19.29 -7.88
C THR A 98 -19.29 18.15 -7.74
N ASP A 99 -19.83 17.85 -6.56
CA ASP A 99 -20.81 16.75 -6.35
C ASP A 99 -21.47 16.83 -4.96
N GLU A 100 -22.55 17.62 -4.80
CA GLU A 100 -23.24 17.82 -3.50
C GLU A 100 -23.73 16.50 -2.88
N ASP A 101 -24.11 15.52 -3.71
CA ASP A 101 -24.63 14.21 -3.27
C ASP A 101 -23.57 13.08 -3.30
N HIS A 102 -22.30 13.38 -3.65
CA HIS A 102 -21.24 12.39 -3.86
C HIS A 102 -21.59 11.24 -4.84
N THR A 103 -22.61 11.41 -5.67
CA THR A 103 -23.15 10.34 -6.54
C THR A 103 -22.19 9.97 -7.65
N LEU A 104 -21.55 10.96 -8.28
CA LEU A 104 -20.59 10.75 -9.35
C LEU A 104 -19.29 10.17 -8.79
N LEU A 105 -18.84 10.66 -7.63
CA LEU A 105 -17.69 10.11 -6.94
C LEU A 105 -17.90 8.62 -6.59
N ASN A 106 -19.06 8.27 -6.03
CA ASN A 106 -19.39 6.89 -5.67
C ASN A 106 -19.48 5.99 -6.90
N ARG A 107 -20.06 6.48 -8.01
CA ARG A 107 -20.06 5.76 -9.29
C ARG A 107 -18.64 5.48 -9.81
N GLN A 108 -17.75 6.48 -9.75
CA GLN A 108 -16.34 6.31 -10.17
C GLN A 108 -15.60 5.32 -9.26
N LYS A 109 -15.82 5.41 -7.94
CA LYS A 109 -15.23 4.48 -6.98
C LYS A 109 -15.68 3.05 -7.25
N GLU A 110 -16.95 2.85 -7.58
CA GLU A 110 -17.50 1.53 -7.87
C GLU A 110 -16.96 0.95 -9.19
N ALA A 111 -16.88 1.76 -10.24
CA ALA A 111 -16.25 1.34 -11.51
C ALA A 111 -14.78 0.91 -11.29
N ILE A 112 -14.04 1.62 -10.46
CA ILE A 112 -12.65 1.25 -10.13
C ILE A 112 -12.61 -0.03 -9.28
N ARG A 113 -13.50 -0.18 -8.29
CA ARG A 113 -13.61 -1.41 -7.48
C ARG A 113 -13.85 -2.63 -8.36
N ASN A 114 -14.78 -2.53 -9.29
CA ASN A 114 -15.07 -3.59 -10.27
C ASN A 114 -13.85 -3.89 -11.15
N ALA A 115 -13.13 -2.86 -11.61
CA ALA A 115 -11.89 -3.05 -12.36
C ALA A 115 -10.83 -3.81 -11.54
N LEU A 116 -10.68 -3.53 -10.25
CA LEU A 116 -9.75 -4.25 -9.36
C LEU A 116 -10.18 -5.71 -9.13
N HIS A 117 -11.48 -5.99 -9.02
CA HIS A 117 -11.98 -7.37 -8.98
C HIS A 117 -11.72 -8.12 -10.29
N THR A 118 -11.99 -7.49 -11.44
CA THR A 118 -11.68 -8.07 -12.75
C THR A 118 -10.18 -8.32 -12.90
N TRP A 119 -9.33 -7.39 -12.46
CA TRP A 119 -7.88 -7.57 -12.44
C TRP A 119 -7.49 -8.81 -11.65
N THR A 120 -8.03 -8.96 -10.45
CA THR A 120 -7.72 -10.07 -9.54
C THR A 120 -8.10 -11.41 -10.15
N SER A 121 -9.30 -11.50 -10.76
CA SER A 121 -9.75 -12.71 -11.45
C SER A 121 -8.86 -13.07 -12.65
N GLN A 122 -8.44 -12.07 -13.45
CA GLN A 122 -7.53 -12.30 -14.58
C GLN A 122 -6.14 -12.72 -14.12
N TRP A 123 -5.62 -12.09 -13.06
CA TRP A 123 -4.31 -12.40 -12.49
C TRP A 123 -4.25 -13.83 -11.95
N GLN A 124 -5.31 -14.30 -11.29
CA GLN A 124 -5.42 -15.69 -10.78
C GLN A 124 -5.43 -16.76 -11.88
N ARG A 125 -5.82 -16.40 -13.12
CA ARG A 125 -5.84 -17.30 -14.27
C ARG A 125 -4.49 -17.41 -14.97
N ALA A 126 -3.52 -16.55 -14.64
CA ALA A 126 -2.24 -16.49 -15.32
C ALA A 126 -1.24 -17.48 -14.71
N PRO A 127 -0.73 -18.46 -15.47
CA PRO A 127 0.19 -19.47 -14.94
C PRO A 127 1.52 -18.85 -14.47
N GLU A 128 1.93 -17.72 -15.06
CA GLU A 128 3.15 -16.99 -14.68
C GLU A 128 2.96 -16.09 -13.45
N SER A 129 1.70 -15.83 -13.06
CA SER A 129 1.35 -15.02 -11.89
C SER A 129 1.30 -15.87 -10.64
N SER A 130 2.46 -16.26 -10.15
CA SER A 130 2.61 -16.98 -8.88
C SER A 130 3.34 -16.13 -7.85
N LEU A 131 2.93 -16.27 -6.58
CA LEU A 131 3.62 -15.74 -5.40
C LEU A 131 4.57 -16.79 -4.79
N ASP A 132 4.84 -17.91 -5.49
CA ASP A 132 5.89 -18.83 -5.09
C ASP A 132 7.24 -18.09 -5.09
N PRO A 133 7.98 -18.07 -3.97
CA PRO A 133 9.33 -17.50 -3.92
C PRO A 133 10.29 -18.06 -4.98
N ARG A 134 10.00 -19.26 -5.52
CA ARG A 134 10.78 -19.91 -6.59
C ARG A 134 10.37 -19.48 -8.01
N ASN A 135 9.33 -18.67 -8.17
CA ASN A 135 8.90 -18.17 -9.47
C ASN A 135 9.94 -17.20 -10.05
N PRO A 136 10.46 -17.40 -11.27
CA PRO A 136 11.38 -16.45 -11.91
C PRO A 136 10.78 -15.05 -12.10
N ASN A 137 9.45 -14.94 -12.21
CA ASN A 137 8.73 -13.67 -12.30
C ASN A 137 8.33 -13.09 -10.92
N GLY A 138 8.72 -13.75 -9.83
CA GLY A 138 8.31 -13.44 -8.45
C GLY A 138 8.36 -11.96 -8.09
N PRO A 139 9.47 -11.21 -8.32
CA PRO A 139 9.55 -9.80 -7.92
C PRO A 139 8.45 -8.91 -8.53
N VAL A 140 8.05 -9.18 -9.78
CA VAL A 140 7.03 -8.40 -10.48
C VAL A 140 5.63 -8.78 -10.00
N THR A 141 5.39 -10.06 -9.72
CA THR A 141 4.09 -10.54 -9.19
C THR A 141 3.86 -10.05 -7.76
N PHE A 142 4.90 -10.08 -6.90
CA PHE A 142 4.85 -9.50 -5.55
C PHE A 142 4.66 -7.98 -5.55
N THR A 143 5.30 -7.27 -6.48
CA THR A 143 5.07 -5.82 -6.62
C THR A 143 3.64 -5.53 -7.06
N SER A 144 3.10 -6.34 -7.99
CA SER A 144 1.72 -6.20 -8.45
C SER A 144 0.71 -6.43 -7.32
N THR A 145 0.88 -7.45 -6.49
CA THR A 145 -0.04 -7.68 -5.36
C THR A 145 0.03 -6.58 -4.29
N ALA A 146 1.22 -6.02 -4.04
CA ALA A 146 1.35 -4.86 -3.17
C ALA A 146 0.68 -3.61 -3.76
N LEU A 147 0.79 -3.39 -5.07
CA LEU A 147 0.08 -2.30 -5.78
C LEU A 147 -1.44 -2.48 -5.74
N LEU A 148 -1.94 -3.73 -5.81
CA LEU A 148 -3.36 -4.01 -5.65
C LEU A 148 -3.85 -3.58 -4.25
N GLY A 149 -3.11 -3.95 -3.19
CA GLY A 149 -3.43 -3.52 -1.83
C GLY A 149 -3.40 -2.00 -1.67
N LEU A 150 -2.39 -1.34 -2.25
CA LEU A 150 -2.29 0.12 -2.31
C LEU A 150 -3.49 0.75 -3.03
N ALA A 151 -3.95 0.14 -4.13
CA ALA A 151 -5.12 0.63 -4.87
C ALA A 151 -6.39 0.57 -4.01
N TYR A 152 -6.63 -0.53 -3.29
CA TYR A 152 -7.78 -0.62 -2.38
C TYR A 152 -7.70 0.38 -1.23
N ILE A 153 -6.53 0.56 -0.61
CA ILE A 153 -6.32 1.57 0.43
C ILE A 153 -6.63 2.95 -0.12
N ARG A 154 -6.02 3.33 -1.26
CA ARG A 154 -6.21 4.66 -1.83
C ARG A 154 -7.65 4.87 -2.31
N LEU A 155 -8.34 3.83 -2.77
CA LEU A 155 -9.75 3.93 -3.13
C LEU A 155 -10.64 4.22 -1.90
N ALA A 156 -10.30 3.62 -0.76
CA ALA A 156 -10.98 3.79 0.51
C ALA A 156 -10.65 5.14 1.18
N PHE A 157 -9.38 5.51 1.24
CA PHE A 157 -8.88 6.65 1.99
C PHE A 157 -7.62 7.27 1.37
N ASN A 158 -7.58 8.60 1.27
CA ASN A 158 -6.42 9.30 0.73
C ASN A 158 -5.38 9.59 1.83
N ILE A 159 -4.39 8.72 1.96
CA ILE A 159 -3.28 8.87 2.91
C ILE A 159 -2.41 10.10 2.58
N GLY A 160 -2.29 10.47 1.30
CA GLY A 160 -1.49 11.62 0.88
C GLY A 160 0.02 11.44 1.08
N SER A 161 0.55 10.23 0.92
CA SER A 161 1.96 9.87 1.21
C SER A 161 3.02 10.76 0.58
N CYS A 162 2.74 11.34 -0.59
CA CYS A 162 3.64 12.31 -1.20
C CYS A 162 3.89 13.53 -0.30
N LYS A 163 2.90 13.93 0.51
CA LYS A 163 3.02 15.02 1.48
C LYS A 163 3.80 14.57 2.72
N ILE A 164 3.64 13.32 3.14
CA ILE A 164 4.34 12.71 4.27
C ILE A 164 5.84 12.67 3.99
N LEU A 165 6.24 12.16 2.83
CA LEU A 165 7.65 11.93 2.47
C LEU A 165 8.38 13.14 1.90
N ARG A 166 7.71 14.30 1.83
CA ARG A 166 8.28 15.51 1.24
C ARG A 166 9.48 16.05 2.02
N SER A 167 9.44 15.96 3.35
CA SER A 167 10.51 16.47 4.23
C SER A 167 11.77 15.63 4.19
N ARG A 168 11.65 14.31 3.94
CA ARG A 168 12.72 13.32 4.11
C ARG A 168 13.39 13.37 5.49
N ASP A 169 12.62 13.77 6.48
CA ASP A 169 13.03 13.88 7.87
C ASP A 169 12.14 12.93 8.70
N PRO A 170 12.73 11.95 9.41
CA PRO A 170 11.98 10.97 10.19
C PRO A 170 11.01 11.61 11.19
N GLN A 171 11.43 12.70 11.85
CA GLN A 171 10.62 13.42 12.82
C GLN A 171 9.37 14.01 12.15
N GLN A 172 9.54 14.81 11.10
CA GLN A 172 8.42 15.38 10.35
C GLN A 172 7.52 14.32 9.71
N ILE A 173 8.05 13.19 9.26
CA ILE A 173 7.24 12.06 8.76
C ILE A 173 6.32 11.55 9.86
N SER A 174 6.86 11.29 11.05
CA SER A 174 6.09 10.81 12.21
C SER A 174 4.98 11.79 12.61
N GLU A 175 5.28 13.09 12.65
CA GLU A 175 4.33 14.16 12.98
C GLU A 175 3.19 14.24 11.96
N ARG A 176 3.51 14.11 10.67
CA ARG A 176 2.51 14.09 9.60
C ARG A 176 1.58 12.90 9.73
N ILE A 177 2.10 11.72 10.07
CA ILE A 177 1.30 10.51 10.30
C ILE A 177 0.39 10.73 11.52
N LEU A 178 0.90 11.30 12.61
CA LEU A 178 0.11 11.62 13.81
C LEU A 178 -1.06 12.56 13.49
N GLN A 179 -0.80 13.60 12.69
CA GLN A 179 -1.79 14.61 12.29
C GLN A 179 -2.84 14.11 11.27
N MET A 180 -2.68 12.89 10.71
CA MET A 180 -3.68 12.35 9.80
C MET A 180 -5.02 12.17 10.50
N PRO A 181 -6.13 12.53 9.83
CA PRO A 181 -7.46 12.36 10.40
C PRO A 181 -7.78 10.87 10.62
N PRO A 182 -8.71 10.56 11.53
CA PRO A 182 -9.22 9.20 11.69
C PRO A 182 -9.75 8.63 10.37
N LEU A 183 -9.63 7.32 10.19
CA LEU A 183 -10.21 6.66 9.02
C LEU A 183 -11.74 6.71 9.10
N PRO A 184 -12.43 6.88 7.95
CA PRO A 184 -13.88 6.77 7.89
C PRO A 184 -14.31 5.35 8.25
N THR A 185 -15.41 5.21 8.98
CA THR A 185 -15.96 3.89 9.30
C THR A 185 -16.79 3.37 8.13
N GLY A 186 -16.68 2.09 7.80
CA GLY A 186 -17.62 1.43 6.89
C GLY A 186 -17.09 0.17 6.22
N PRO A 187 -17.98 -0.62 5.60
CA PRO A 187 -17.63 -1.91 4.98
C PRO A 187 -16.70 -1.78 3.77
N HIS A 188 -16.62 -0.58 3.17
CA HIS A 188 -15.71 -0.30 2.06
C HIS A 188 -14.23 -0.42 2.44
N LEU A 189 -13.88 -0.46 3.74
CA LEU A 189 -12.52 -0.68 4.22
C LEU A 189 -12.11 -2.15 4.22
N LEU A 190 -13.05 -3.12 4.19
CA LEU A 190 -12.76 -4.54 4.41
C LEU A 190 -11.73 -5.09 3.41
N SER A 191 -11.84 -4.75 2.12
CA SER A 191 -10.86 -5.17 1.11
C SER A 191 -9.48 -4.57 1.38
N ALA A 192 -9.41 -3.30 1.80
CA ALA A 192 -8.15 -2.64 2.13
C ALA A 192 -7.49 -3.27 3.37
N ILE A 193 -8.27 -3.59 4.40
CA ILE A 193 -7.80 -4.29 5.61
C ILE A 193 -7.27 -5.67 5.24
N LEU A 194 -8.04 -6.44 4.47
CA LEU A 194 -7.64 -7.76 3.99
C LEU A 194 -6.27 -7.72 3.28
N HIS A 195 -6.12 -6.81 2.32
CA HIS A 195 -4.86 -6.69 1.58
C HIS A 195 -3.70 -6.22 2.46
N ALA A 196 -3.94 -5.28 3.37
CA ALA A 196 -2.89 -4.78 4.26
C ALA A 196 -2.43 -5.85 5.27
N THR A 197 -3.38 -6.58 5.87
CA THR A 197 -3.11 -7.69 6.80
C THR A 197 -2.37 -8.82 6.08
N HIS A 198 -2.83 -9.22 4.90
CA HIS A 198 -2.18 -10.26 4.12
C HIS A 198 -0.75 -9.86 3.71
N ALA A 199 -0.55 -8.62 3.28
CA ALA A 199 0.76 -8.10 2.89
C ALA A 199 1.78 -8.13 4.05
N LEU A 200 1.34 -7.91 5.29
CA LEU A 200 2.21 -8.06 6.47
C LEU A 200 2.46 -9.53 6.83
N SER A 201 1.47 -10.41 6.62
CA SER A 201 1.59 -11.83 6.97
C SER A 201 2.70 -12.55 6.20
N ILE A 202 2.94 -12.18 4.94
CA ILE A 202 3.95 -12.80 4.08
C ILE A 202 5.37 -12.63 4.66
N PRO A 203 5.89 -11.39 4.86
CA PRO A 203 7.23 -11.20 5.40
C PRO A 203 7.38 -11.72 6.83
N VAL A 204 6.33 -11.70 7.65
CA VAL A 204 6.36 -12.26 9.00
C VAL A 204 6.57 -13.78 8.94
N LYS A 205 5.81 -14.49 8.10
CA LYS A 205 5.93 -15.95 7.92
C LYS A 205 7.27 -16.38 7.32
N LEU A 206 7.86 -15.53 6.49
CA LEU A 206 9.21 -15.75 5.95
C LEU A 206 10.31 -15.46 6.99
N GLY A 207 9.95 -14.88 8.13
CA GLY A 207 10.86 -14.42 9.17
C GLY A 207 11.29 -12.97 8.96
N VAL A 208 10.89 -12.09 9.88
CA VAL A 208 11.15 -10.64 9.82
C VAL A 208 12.64 -10.33 9.69
N ASN A 209 13.47 -11.03 10.45
CA ASN A 209 14.93 -10.89 10.44
C ASN A 209 15.54 -11.34 9.10
N SER A 210 15.10 -12.50 8.61
CA SER A 210 15.54 -13.03 7.32
C SER A 210 15.18 -12.08 6.19
N VAL A 211 13.94 -11.62 6.13
CA VAL A 211 13.47 -10.71 5.07
C VAL A 211 14.15 -9.35 5.14
N SER A 212 14.28 -8.75 6.33
CA SER A 212 14.91 -7.44 6.48
C SER A 212 16.39 -7.42 6.07
N ARG A 213 17.12 -8.53 6.24
CA ARG A 213 18.55 -8.62 5.88
C ARG A 213 18.80 -9.23 4.49
N SER A 214 17.81 -9.87 3.90
CA SER A 214 17.99 -10.59 2.63
C SER A 214 17.82 -9.68 1.43
N HIS A 215 18.94 -9.38 0.76
CA HIS A 215 18.92 -8.77 -0.58
C HIS A 215 18.24 -9.65 -1.65
N ALA A 216 18.04 -10.95 -1.39
CA ALA A 216 17.38 -11.89 -2.29
C ALA A 216 15.89 -11.59 -2.48
N PHE A 217 15.25 -11.01 -1.47
CA PHE A 217 13.94 -10.39 -1.60
C PHE A 217 14.18 -8.94 -1.99
N VAL A 218 14.50 -8.68 -3.27
CA VAL A 218 14.58 -7.31 -3.77
C VAL A 218 13.18 -6.71 -3.72
N TRP A 219 12.85 -6.10 -2.59
CA TRP A 219 11.67 -5.26 -2.47
C TRP A 219 11.98 -4.03 -3.29
N SER A 220 11.33 -3.92 -4.45
CA SER A 220 11.40 -2.71 -5.23
C SER A 220 11.05 -1.52 -4.33
N ILE A 221 11.63 -0.34 -4.60
CA ILE A 221 11.24 0.88 -3.88
C ILE A 221 9.71 1.05 -3.90
N GLN A 222 9.04 0.64 -4.97
CA GLN A 222 7.59 0.63 -5.09
C GLN A 222 6.92 -0.26 -4.03
N HIS A 223 7.41 -1.48 -3.84
CA HIS A 223 6.87 -2.40 -2.85
C HIS A 223 7.01 -1.84 -1.42
N SER A 224 8.17 -1.29 -1.07
CA SER A 224 8.38 -0.65 0.24
C SER A 224 7.47 0.57 0.46
N LEU A 225 7.21 1.35 -0.59
CA LEU A 225 6.27 2.47 -0.54
C LEU A 225 4.81 2.01 -0.39
N CYS A 226 4.42 0.89 -1.00
CA CYS A 226 3.15 0.24 -0.70
C CYS A 226 3.10 -0.17 0.78
N GLY A 227 4.18 -0.81 1.28
CA GLY A 227 4.33 -1.21 2.68
C GLY A 227 4.10 -0.07 3.66
N LEU A 228 4.67 1.11 3.39
CA LEU A 228 4.44 2.32 4.19
C LEU A 228 2.94 2.66 4.32
N GLU A 229 2.22 2.70 3.21
CA GLU A 229 0.78 3.02 3.22
C GLU A 229 -0.06 1.93 3.89
N LEU A 230 0.28 0.66 3.66
CA LEU A 230 -0.36 -0.49 4.30
C LEU A 230 -0.17 -0.44 5.83
N ALA A 231 1.04 -0.11 6.29
CA ALA A 231 1.38 0.04 7.71
C ALA A 231 0.58 1.15 8.39
N ILE A 232 0.59 2.36 7.78
CA ILE A 232 -0.15 3.52 8.28
C ILE A 232 -1.65 3.22 8.32
N PHE A 233 -2.19 2.62 7.26
CA PHE A 233 -3.60 2.28 7.16
C PHE A 233 -4.03 1.31 8.27
N LEU A 234 -3.33 0.19 8.45
CA LEU A 234 -3.65 -0.78 9.50
C LEU A 234 -3.57 -0.18 10.89
N SER A 235 -2.52 0.59 11.17
CA SER A 235 -2.35 1.24 12.47
C SER A 235 -3.51 2.19 12.77
N LYS A 236 -3.86 3.06 11.81
CA LYS A 236 -4.98 4.00 11.95
C LYS A 236 -6.32 3.27 12.07
N TRP A 237 -6.52 2.17 11.36
CA TRP A 237 -7.71 1.35 11.48
C TRP A 237 -7.84 0.75 12.87
N LEU A 238 -6.76 0.16 13.42
CA LEU A 238 -6.75 -0.40 14.77
C LEU A 238 -7.03 0.66 15.85
N PHE A 239 -6.50 1.88 15.71
CA PHE A 239 -6.87 3.00 16.59
C PHE A 239 -8.35 3.38 16.49
N CYS A 240 -8.91 3.43 15.27
CA CYS A 240 -10.34 3.68 15.08
C CYS A 240 -11.18 2.59 15.75
N ILE A 241 -10.83 1.33 15.55
CA ILE A 241 -11.54 0.19 16.14
C ILE A 241 -11.48 0.20 17.67
N SER A 242 -10.33 0.53 18.26
CA SER A 242 -10.21 0.68 19.71
C SER A 242 -11.19 1.72 20.27
N ASN A 243 -11.44 2.81 19.54
CA ASN A 243 -12.42 3.81 19.95
C ASN A 243 -13.86 3.32 19.71
N CYS A 244 -14.12 2.61 18.61
CA CYS A 244 -15.44 2.02 18.33
C CYS A 244 -15.86 1.01 19.40
N GLN A 245 -14.94 0.21 19.94
CA GLN A 245 -15.23 -0.75 21.00
C GLN A 245 -15.81 -0.13 22.28
N LYS A 246 -15.55 1.17 22.51
CA LYS A 246 -16.10 1.90 23.66
C LYS A 246 -17.58 2.26 23.47
N THR A 247 -18.06 2.31 22.23
CA THR A 247 -19.41 2.79 21.88
C THR A 247 -20.30 1.70 21.30
N ARG A 248 -19.72 0.68 20.66
CA ARG A 248 -20.45 -0.46 20.10
C ARG A 248 -19.63 -1.75 20.18
N PRO A 249 -20.29 -2.92 20.18
CA PRO A 249 -19.61 -4.18 19.94
C PRO A 249 -19.00 -4.21 18.53
N LEU A 250 -17.92 -4.98 18.40
CA LEU A 250 -17.28 -5.28 17.12
C LEU A 250 -18.17 -6.18 16.27
N ASP A 251 -18.10 -6.02 14.96
CA ASP A 251 -18.67 -7.01 14.05
C ASP A 251 -17.74 -8.25 13.91
N ASP A 252 -18.28 -9.32 13.30
CA ASP A 252 -17.56 -10.59 13.14
C ASP A 252 -16.31 -10.43 12.26
N HIS A 253 -16.36 -9.57 11.24
CA HIS A 253 -15.23 -9.32 10.36
C HIS A 253 -14.12 -8.55 11.09
N GLU A 254 -14.47 -7.50 11.84
CA GLU A 254 -13.56 -6.72 12.67
C GLU A 254 -12.86 -7.60 13.69
N SER A 255 -13.62 -8.43 14.41
CA SER A 255 -13.09 -9.37 15.41
C SER A 255 -12.13 -10.39 14.78
N CYS A 256 -12.50 -10.94 13.61
CA CYS A 256 -11.66 -11.85 12.85
C CYS A 256 -10.34 -11.19 12.42
N PHE A 257 -10.39 -9.97 11.89
CA PHE A 257 -9.18 -9.23 11.49
C PHE A 257 -8.30 -8.89 12.69
N ILE A 258 -8.85 -8.50 13.84
CA ILE A 258 -8.07 -8.25 15.05
C ILE A 258 -7.35 -9.52 15.50
N SER A 259 -8.05 -10.65 15.52
CA SER A 259 -7.43 -11.95 15.87
C SER A 259 -6.29 -12.27 14.92
N TRP A 260 -6.54 -12.18 13.61
CA TRP A 260 -5.52 -12.48 12.60
C TRP A 260 -4.31 -11.55 12.68
N ILE A 261 -4.52 -10.25 12.89
CA ILE A 261 -3.43 -9.28 13.10
C ILE A 261 -2.68 -9.60 14.40
N GLY A 262 -3.40 -10.00 15.46
CA GLY A 262 -2.82 -10.46 16.71
C GLY A 262 -1.88 -11.63 16.52
N ASP A 263 -2.31 -12.65 15.77
CA ASP A 263 -1.51 -13.83 15.46
C ASP A 263 -0.26 -13.47 14.65
N ILE A 264 -0.40 -12.59 13.64
CA ILE A 264 0.74 -12.08 12.85
C ILE A 264 1.72 -11.32 13.73
N VAL A 265 1.23 -10.45 14.62
CA VAL A 265 2.09 -9.67 15.53
C VAL A 265 2.85 -10.59 16.47
N GLU A 266 2.18 -11.61 17.02
CA GLU A 266 2.78 -12.57 17.94
C GLU A 266 3.83 -13.45 17.22
N GLU A 267 3.55 -13.88 16.00
CA GLU A 267 4.52 -14.57 15.14
C GLU A 267 5.73 -13.68 14.81
N GLY A 268 5.50 -12.41 14.50
CA GLY A 268 6.55 -11.43 14.26
C GLY A 268 7.39 -11.14 15.51
N ARG A 269 6.78 -11.17 16.69
CA ARG A 269 7.45 -11.01 18.00
C ARG A 269 8.34 -12.20 18.31
N THR A 270 7.82 -13.42 18.16
CA THR A 270 8.54 -14.67 18.45
C THR A 270 9.69 -14.96 17.48
N SER A 271 9.59 -14.48 16.24
CA SER A 271 10.65 -14.61 15.22
C SER A 271 11.65 -13.44 15.21
N GLY A 272 11.38 -12.37 15.97
CA GLY A 272 12.21 -11.18 16.06
C GLY A 272 13.29 -11.28 17.16
N ASP A 273 14.24 -10.35 17.13
CA ASP A 273 15.18 -10.16 18.25
C ASP A 273 14.44 -9.53 19.44
N ASP A 274 14.84 -9.84 20.69
CA ASP A 274 14.23 -9.34 21.94
C ASP A 274 14.09 -7.80 21.97
N ASP A 275 14.93 -7.07 21.23
CA ASP A 275 14.95 -5.60 21.17
C ASP A 275 13.72 -4.98 20.49
N LEU A 276 12.90 -5.74 19.75
CA LEU A 276 11.73 -5.20 19.06
C LEU A 276 10.60 -4.79 20.03
N TRP A 277 10.51 -5.46 21.17
CA TRP A 277 9.40 -5.32 22.13
C TRP A 277 9.92 -5.42 23.56
N SER A 278 10.15 -4.28 24.21
CA SER A 278 10.63 -4.24 25.61
C SER A 278 9.59 -4.74 26.63
N ARG A 279 8.35 -4.98 26.21
CA ARG A 279 7.24 -5.45 27.06
C ARG A 279 6.40 -6.51 26.37
N PRO A 280 5.78 -7.43 27.13
CA PRO A 280 4.75 -8.30 26.59
C PRO A 280 3.60 -7.43 26.07
N ILE A 281 3.31 -7.57 24.78
CA ILE A 281 2.14 -6.95 24.16
C ILE A 281 0.92 -7.62 24.78
N LEU A 282 -0.08 -6.86 25.24
CA LEU A 282 -1.40 -7.45 25.48
C LEU A 282 -1.94 -7.89 24.11
N SER A 283 -1.70 -9.15 23.76
CA SER A 283 -2.22 -9.80 22.57
C SER A 283 -3.73 -9.48 22.51
N TYR A 284 -4.19 -8.98 21.37
CA TYR A 284 -5.57 -8.53 21.12
C TYR A 284 -6.00 -7.13 21.60
N ASN A 285 -5.15 -6.37 22.32
CA ASN A 285 -5.43 -4.95 22.53
C ASN A 285 -5.18 -4.17 21.22
N CYS A 286 -6.21 -3.55 20.65
CA CYS A 286 -6.12 -2.87 19.35
C CYS A 286 -5.08 -1.73 19.33
N VAL A 287 -4.92 -0.99 20.42
CA VAL A 287 -3.88 0.07 20.50
C VAL A 287 -2.49 -0.56 20.47
N CYS A 288 -2.29 -1.65 21.21
CA CYS A 288 -1.03 -2.40 21.20
C CYS A 288 -0.72 -2.95 19.81
N LEU A 289 -1.70 -3.56 19.14
CA LEU A 289 -1.55 -4.04 17.77
C LEU A 289 -1.23 -2.89 16.80
N ALA A 290 -1.79 -1.69 17.02
CA ALA A 290 -1.61 -0.55 16.12
C ALA A 290 -0.16 -0.09 16.03
N PHE A 291 0.55 0.03 17.16
CA PHE A 291 1.98 0.33 17.14
C PHE A 291 2.83 -0.92 16.84
N ALA A 292 2.31 -2.13 17.10
CA ALA A 292 2.96 -3.39 16.73
C ALA A 292 3.18 -3.57 15.24
N VAL A 293 2.10 -3.40 14.48
CA VAL A 293 2.14 -3.42 13.02
C VAL A 293 3.15 -2.39 12.49
N ILE A 294 3.19 -1.20 13.07
CA ILE A 294 4.10 -0.13 12.65
C ILE A 294 5.55 -0.52 12.86
N LYS A 295 5.94 -1.04 14.04
CA LYS A 295 7.34 -1.42 14.29
C LYS A 295 7.79 -2.59 13.41
N LEU A 296 6.90 -3.55 13.13
CA LEU A 296 7.20 -4.64 12.18
C LEU A 296 7.49 -4.09 10.79
N TRP A 297 6.62 -3.24 10.25
CA TRP A 297 6.86 -2.60 8.95
C TRP A 297 8.09 -1.68 8.96
N ALA A 298 8.34 -0.95 10.04
CA ALA A 298 9.52 -0.11 10.20
C ALA A 298 10.81 -0.93 10.04
N ARG A 299 10.89 -2.10 10.71
CA ARG A 299 12.04 -3.01 10.58
C ARG A 299 12.17 -3.60 9.18
N LEU A 300 11.06 -4.06 8.60
CA LEU A 300 11.05 -4.61 7.24
C LEU A 300 11.51 -3.58 6.19
N ILE A 301 11.06 -2.32 6.31
CA ILE A 301 11.41 -1.25 5.38
C ILE A 301 12.86 -0.78 5.60
N ARG A 302 13.30 -0.62 6.86
CA ARG A 302 14.65 -0.13 7.19
C ARG A 302 15.76 -1.07 6.72
N GLY A 303 15.51 -2.39 6.73
CA GLY A 303 16.50 -3.39 6.33
C GLY A 303 17.01 -3.28 4.89
N ASN A 304 16.32 -2.52 4.02
CA ASN A 304 16.76 -2.29 2.66
C ASN A 304 17.78 -1.15 2.55
N GLU A 305 19.07 -1.50 2.67
CA GLU A 305 20.20 -0.55 2.60
C GLU A 305 20.46 0.04 1.19
N GLN A 306 19.82 -0.49 0.14
CA GLN A 306 20.04 0.00 -1.23
C GLN A 306 19.49 1.42 -1.44
N TRP A 307 18.48 1.81 -0.66
CA TRP A 307 17.76 3.08 -0.82
C TRP A 307 17.77 3.86 0.49
N ALA A 308 18.59 4.92 0.58
CA ALA A 308 18.70 5.74 1.78
C ALA A 308 17.35 6.29 2.31
N ILE A 309 16.40 6.56 1.41
CA ILE A 309 15.05 7.03 1.79
C ILE A 309 14.26 5.98 2.58
N LEU A 310 14.54 4.68 2.40
CA LEU A 310 13.87 3.61 3.14
C LEU A 310 14.32 3.58 4.60
N GLY A 311 15.59 3.90 4.88
CA GLY A 311 16.06 4.12 6.26
C GLY A 311 15.28 5.25 6.94
N VAL A 312 15.15 6.40 6.27
CA VAL A 312 14.37 7.56 6.74
C VAL A 312 12.90 7.20 6.99
N ILE A 313 12.28 6.43 6.07
CA ILE A 313 10.88 5.98 6.22
C ILE A 313 10.74 5.04 7.42
N GLY A 314 11.62 4.05 7.53
CA GLY A 314 11.62 3.09 8.62
C GLY A 314 11.84 3.77 9.98
N GLU A 315 12.71 4.77 10.05
CA GLU A 315 12.91 5.58 11.26
C GLU A 315 11.68 6.44 11.58
N GLY A 316 11.06 7.09 10.60
CA GLY A 316 9.85 7.88 10.81
C GLY A 316 8.66 7.04 11.30
N LEU A 317 8.51 5.81 10.80
CA LEU A 317 7.54 4.84 11.29
C LEU A 317 7.83 4.41 12.73
N ASP A 318 9.09 4.14 13.04
CA ASP A 318 9.52 3.73 14.39
C ASP A 318 9.26 4.82 15.43
N ILE A 319 9.62 6.08 15.12
CA ILE A 319 9.30 7.26 15.94
C ILE A 319 7.78 7.37 16.14
N TYR A 320 6.99 7.23 15.08
CA TYR A 320 5.52 7.23 15.17
C TYR A 320 5.00 6.14 16.11
N GLY A 321 5.50 4.90 15.98
CA GLY A 321 5.14 3.78 16.84
C GLY A 321 5.48 4.04 18.31
N ASN A 322 6.67 4.59 18.59
CA ASN A 322 7.12 4.92 19.95
C ASN A 322 6.27 6.01 20.60
N ILE A 323 5.90 7.06 19.86
CA ILE A 323 4.99 8.11 20.38
C ILE A 323 3.62 7.52 20.72
N CYS A 324 3.09 6.64 19.86
CA CYS A 324 1.83 5.94 20.11
C CYS A 324 1.87 5.05 21.36
N GLU A 325 2.95 4.28 21.53
CA GLU A 325 3.18 3.44 22.71
C GLU A 325 3.27 4.27 24.00
N GLN A 326 4.03 5.36 23.99
CA GLN A 326 4.17 6.27 25.13
C GLN A 326 2.83 6.90 25.53
N ARG A 327 2.03 7.37 24.56
CA ARG A 327 0.69 7.92 24.83
C ARG A 327 -0.24 6.88 25.46
N PHE A 328 -0.17 5.63 25.00
CA PHE A 328 -0.94 4.55 25.58
C PHE A 328 -0.50 4.22 27.01
N ALA A 329 0.81 4.12 27.26
CA ALA A 329 1.35 3.88 28.60
C ALA A 329 0.96 4.99 29.60
N ALA A 330 1.00 6.27 29.17
CA ALA A 330 0.54 7.39 29.99
C ALA A 330 -0.95 7.28 30.34
N SER A 331 -1.80 6.93 29.35
CA SER A 331 -3.24 6.78 29.58
C SER A 331 -3.60 5.65 30.57
N LEU A 332 -2.78 4.58 30.62
CA LEU A 332 -2.94 3.50 31.60
C LEU A 332 -2.54 3.95 33.01
N ALA A 333 -1.47 4.75 33.14
CA ALA A 333 -1.01 5.27 34.42
C ALA A 333 -1.97 6.30 35.04
N GLU A 334 -2.67 7.08 34.20
CA GLU A 334 -3.71 8.02 34.66
C GLU A 334 -5.02 7.33 35.09
N SER A 335 -5.23 6.07 34.68
CA SER A 335 -6.43 5.29 34.98
C SER A 335 -6.30 4.40 36.21
N GLN A 336 -5.14 4.42 36.89
CA GLN A 336 -4.82 3.65 38.11
C GLN A 336 -4.81 4.53 39.35
#